data_AF-A0AB39BJV2-F1
#
_entry.id   AF-A0AB39BJV2-F1
#
_cell.length_a   1.000
_cell.length_b   1.000
_cell.length_c   1.000
_cell.angle_alpha   90.00
_cell.angle_beta   90.00
_cell.angle_gamma   90.00
#
_symmetry.space_group_name_H-M   'P 1'
#
loop_
_entity.id
_entity.type
_entity.pdbx_description
1 polymer ?
#
loop_
_entity_poly.entity_id
_entity_poly.type
_entity_poly.pdbx_seq_one_letter_code
_entity_poly.pdbx_strand_id
1 'polypeptide(L)'
;MTPAPPPPARRSRAGAVVHTVVRAVLGATLLVLLVLIALRYVGAPSSTVADPVATDTAATESATPTPTPTPTPTPTPTPTPTLPSAGDGGSGGGGDGGGGGTDGGGTGGTAAPVIESFTSSGAVSCAPPSEAPDGGVGRAPAPVVSFSWTSSGGEEAWFGIGTSDAQAAPFSQVGLNDSIALDYQCSNAMETYAITVVGPGGKTSQTVDVVNTGYVG
;
A
#
# COMPACT_ATOMS: atom_id res chain seq x y z
N MET A 1 1.45 13.18 83.73
CA MET A 1 1.05 14.18 82.73
C MET A 1 0.85 13.45 81.41
N THR A 2 -0.39 13.24 81.01
CA THR A 2 -0.77 12.40 79.86
C THR A 2 -0.70 13.23 78.57
N PRO A 3 -0.08 12.76 77.48
CA PRO A 3 -0.04 13.51 76.22
C PRO A 3 -1.42 13.56 75.57
N ALA A 4 -1.75 14.74 75.01
CA ALA A 4 -3.01 15.01 74.33
C ALA A 4 -3.15 14.18 73.03
N PRO A 5 -4.38 13.74 72.67
CA PRO A 5 -4.61 13.02 71.42
C PRO A 5 -4.43 13.91 70.19
N PRO A 6 -3.95 13.37 69.06
CA PRO A 6 -3.76 14.12 67.83
C PRO A 6 -5.10 14.51 67.18
N PRO A 7 -5.16 15.64 66.45
CA PRO A 7 -6.37 16.10 65.77
C PRO A 7 -6.76 15.17 64.59
N PRO A 8 -8.07 15.08 64.26
CA PRO A 8 -8.53 14.22 63.17
C PRO A 8 -8.10 14.73 61.80
N ALA A 9 -7.55 13.83 60.97
CA ALA A 9 -7.14 14.10 59.60
C ALA A 9 -8.34 14.50 58.72
N ARG A 10 -8.29 15.72 58.17
CA ARG A 10 -9.33 16.28 57.30
C ARG A 10 -9.23 15.62 55.91
N ARG A 11 -10.04 14.58 55.65
CA ARG A 11 -10.14 13.96 54.30
C ARG A 11 -10.51 15.04 53.27
N SER A 12 -9.63 15.23 52.28
CA SER A 12 -9.79 16.24 51.24
C SER A 12 -10.92 15.85 50.28
N ARG A 13 -12.02 16.61 50.33
CA ARG A 13 -13.17 16.49 49.40
C ARG A 13 -12.77 16.62 47.92
N ALA A 14 -11.58 17.16 47.64
CA ALA A 14 -11.02 17.31 46.30
C ALA A 14 -10.78 15.96 45.60
N GLY A 15 -10.33 14.92 46.30
CA GLY A 15 -10.07 13.61 45.70
C GLY A 15 -11.36 12.93 45.18
N ALA A 16 -12.47 13.12 45.89
CA ALA A 16 -13.76 12.56 45.49
C ALA A 16 -14.32 13.25 44.23
N VAL A 17 -14.17 14.57 44.11
CA VAL A 17 -14.65 15.33 42.93
C VAL A 17 -13.81 14.98 41.70
N VAL A 18 -12.49 14.86 41.83
CA VAL A 18 -11.59 14.48 40.73
C VAL A 18 -11.91 13.07 40.21
N HIS A 19 -12.16 12.09 41.09
CA HIS A 19 -12.56 10.76 40.67
C HIS A 19 -13.91 10.73 39.93
N THR A 20 -14.88 11.55 40.33
CA THR A 20 -16.17 11.65 39.64
C THR A 20 -16.02 12.26 38.26
N VAL A 21 -15.21 13.32 38.12
CA VAL A 21 -14.94 13.95 36.82
C VAL A 21 -14.21 12.98 35.89
N VAL A 22 -13.17 12.28 36.37
CA VAL A 22 -12.41 11.30 35.58
C VAL A 22 -13.31 10.16 35.09
N ARG A 23 -14.21 9.64 35.95
CA ARG A 23 -15.19 8.61 35.55
C ARG A 23 -16.19 9.11 34.52
N ALA A 24 -16.67 10.34 34.65
CA ALA A 24 -17.58 10.93 33.69
C ALA A 24 -16.92 11.12 32.31
N VAL A 25 -15.67 11.59 32.29
CA VAL A 25 -14.90 11.74 31.04
C VAL A 25 -14.63 10.39 30.40
N LEU A 26 -14.18 9.37 31.16
CA LEU A 26 -13.98 8.01 30.65
C LEU A 26 -15.27 7.37 30.12
N GLY A 27 -16.40 7.62 30.78
CA GLY A 27 -17.70 7.14 30.33
C GLY A 27 -18.14 7.81 29.03
N ALA A 28 -17.98 9.13 28.93
CA ALA A 28 -18.32 9.88 27.72
C ALA A 28 -17.42 9.49 26.54
N THR A 29 -16.11 9.31 26.74
CA THR A 29 -15.21 8.86 25.68
C THR A 29 -15.50 7.43 25.22
N LEU A 30 -15.80 6.51 26.14
CA LEU A 30 -16.21 5.15 25.80
C LEU A 30 -17.54 5.14 25.01
N LEU A 31 -18.51 5.95 25.40
CA LEU A 31 -19.80 6.04 24.73
C LEU A 31 -19.64 6.60 23.31
N VAL A 32 -18.84 7.65 23.13
CA VAL A 32 -18.52 8.21 21.80
C VAL A 32 -17.81 7.17 20.93
N LEU A 33 -16.84 6.42 21.47
CA LEU A 33 -16.15 5.36 20.74
C LEU A 33 -17.11 4.25 20.30
N LEU A 34 -18.02 3.81 21.18
CA LEU A 34 -19.02 2.79 20.84
C LEU A 34 -19.99 3.27 19.75
N VAL A 35 -20.40 4.54 19.78
CA VAL A 35 -21.24 5.12 18.72
C VAL A 35 -20.50 5.19 17.39
N LEU A 36 -19.22 5.59 17.39
CA LEU A 36 -18.40 5.61 16.17
C LEU A 36 -18.22 4.21 15.59
N ILE A 37 -18.00 3.20 16.43
CA ILE A 37 -17.90 1.80 16.02
C ILE A 37 -19.24 1.33 15.43
N ALA A 38 -20.37 1.59 16.10
CA ALA A 38 -21.70 1.24 15.60
C ALA A 38 -21.99 1.90 14.24
N LEU A 39 -21.62 3.17 14.04
CA LEU A 39 -21.77 3.86 12.76
C LEU A 39 -20.94 3.23 11.64
N ARG A 40 -19.77 2.65 11.94
CA ARG A 40 -18.97 1.91 10.96
C ARG A 40 -19.59 0.55 10.62
N TYR A 41 -20.22 -0.11 11.59
CA TYR A 41 -20.85 -1.42 11.38
C TYR A 41 -22.21 -1.36 10.67
N VAL A 42 -23.00 -0.30 10.86
CA VAL A 42 -24.30 -0.12 10.18
C VAL A 42 -24.14 0.18 8.67
N GLY A 43 -22.91 0.47 8.20
CA GLY A 43 -22.58 0.62 6.78
C GLY A 43 -22.30 -0.70 6.04
N ALA A 44 -22.31 -1.85 6.71
CA ALA A 44 -22.28 -3.14 6.02
C ALA A 44 -23.68 -3.40 5.43
N PRO A 45 -23.85 -3.46 4.09
CA PRO A 45 -25.13 -3.84 3.52
C PRO A 45 -25.45 -5.24 4.02
N SER A 46 -26.49 -5.35 4.85
CA SER A 46 -27.08 -6.64 5.18
C SER A 46 -27.57 -7.23 3.86
N SER A 47 -26.89 -8.29 3.40
CA SER A 47 -27.34 -9.09 2.27
C SER A 47 -28.73 -9.62 2.59
N THR A 48 -29.75 -8.91 2.12
CA THR A 48 -31.10 -9.42 2.02
C THR A 48 -31.05 -10.46 0.92
N VAL A 49 -31.04 -11.73 1.32
CA VAL A 49 -31.31 -12.85 0.43
C VAL A 49 -32.77 -12.71 0.03
N ALA A 50 -33.01 -11.95 -1.05
CA ALA A 50 -34.24 -12.05 -1.80
C ALA A 50 -34.14 -13.30 -2.65
N ASP A 51 -34.96 -14.30 -2.36
CA ASP A 51 -35.28 -15.39 -3.28
C ASP A 51 -35.79 -14.81 -4.61
N PRO A 52 -35.21 -15.15 -5.77
CA PRO A 52 -35.93 -15.10 -7.02
C PRO A 52 -36.45 -16.50 -7.33
N VAL A 53 -37.70 -16.78 -6.91
CA VAL A 53 -38.54 -17.73 -7.65
C VAL A 53 -39.00 -17.02 -8.93
N ALA A 54 -38.37 -17.32 -10.05
CA ALA A 54 -38.98 -17.19 -11.36
C ALA A 54 -38.28 -18.13 -12.36
N THR A 55 -39.02 -19.17 -12.73
CA THR A 55 -38.86 -19.96 -13.95
C THR A 55 -38.78 -19.02 -15.16
N ASP A 56 -37.74 -19.10 -15.98
CA ASP A 56 -37.95 -19.07 -17.43
C ASP A 56 -36.83 -19.74 -18.23
N THR A 57 -37.29 -20.52 -19.21
CA THR A 57 -36.49 -21.21 -20.21
C THR A 57 -36.16 -20.21 -21.32
N ALA A 58 -34.88 -19.85 -21.50
CA ALA A 58 -34.45 -19.08 -22.67
C ALA A 58 -33.18 -19.70 -23.26
N ALA A 59 -33.28 -20.08 -24.52
CA ALA A 59 -32.27 -20.80 -25.29
C ALA A 59 -30.97 -20.01 -25.46
N THR A 60 -29.86 -20.71 -25.29
CA THR A 60 -28.50 -20.25 -25.56
C THR A 60 -28.25 -20.16 -27.06
N GLU A 61 -28.26 -18.96 -27.64
CA GLU A 61 -27.61 -18.74 -28.94
C GLU A 61 -26.10 -18.58 -28.73
N SER A 62 -25.34 -19.48 -29.35
CA SER A 62 -23.88 -19.52 -29.33
C SER A 62 -23.32 -18.44 -30.26
N ALA A 63 -22.95 -17.30 -29.71
CA ALA A 63 -22.18 -16.29 -30.42
C ALA A 63 -20.71 -16.77 -30.55
N THR A 64 -20.25 -16.96 -31.79
CA THR A 64 -18.85 -17.29 -32.09
C THR A 64 -17.96 -16.09 -31.73
N PRO A 65 -16.92 -16.26 -30.88
CA PRO A 65 -16.04 -15.16 -30.52
C PRO A 65 -15.25 -14.68 -31.74
N THR A 66 -15.27 -13.37 -31.98
CA THR A 66 -14.44 -12.70 -33.01
C THR A 66 -12.99 -12.68 -32.52
N PRO A 67 -11.99 -13.09 -33.31
CA PRO A 67 -10.61 -13.08 -32.89
C PRO A 67 -10.13 -11.64 -32.61
N THR A 68 -9.61 -11.42 -31.41
CA THR A 68 -8.98 -10.17 -31.00
C THR A 68 -7.71 -9.92 -31.83
N PRO A 69 -7.52 -8.73 -32.42
CA PRO A 69 -6.31 -8.43 -33.19
C PRO A 69 -5.07 -8.52 -32.32
N THR A 70 -4.03 -9.20 -32.83
CA THR A 70 -2.72 -9.32 -32.19
C THR A 70 -2.09 -7.93 -32.02
N PRO A 71 -1.64 -7.56 -30.80
CA PRO A 71 -0.97 -6.29 -30.60
C PRO A 71 0.32 -6.23 -31.43
N THR A 72 0.50 -5.12 -32.14
CA THR A 72 1.72 -4.84 -32.90
C THR A 72 2.86 -4.58 -31.90
N PRO A 73 4.05 -5.20 -32.07
CA PRO A 73 5.15 -4.99 -31.15
C PRO A 73 5.57 -3.51 -31.13
N THR A 74 5.61 -2.94 -29.94
CA THR A 74 6.14 -1.59 -29.69
C THR A 74 7.64 -1.59 -30.01
N PRO A 75 8.15 -0.62 -30.81
CA PRO A 75 9.57 -0.55 -31.12
C PRO A 75 10.40 -0.37 -29.85
N THR A 76 11.47 -1.16 -29.74
CA THR A 76 12.45 -1.08 -28.66
C THR A 76 13.14 0.29 -28.69
N PRO A 77 13.23 1.01 -27.55
CA PRO A 77 13.94 2.29 -27.51
C PRO A 77 15.41 2.08 -27.89
N THR A 78 15.90 2.95 -28.78
CA THR A 78 17.31 2.98 -29.19
C THR A 78 18.15 3.46 -28.00
N PRO A 79 19.25 2.77 -27.63
CA PRO A 79 20.09 3.21 -26.51
C PRO A 79 20.68 4.59 -26.81
N THR A 80 20.51 5.52 -25.87
CA THR A 80 21.16 6.82 -25.88
C THR A 80 22.68 6.61 -25.71
N PRO A 81 23.53 7.15 -26.59
CA PRO A 81 24.97 6.99 -26.47
C PRO A 81 25.51 7.72 -25.23
N THR A 82 26.16 6.98 -24.33
CA THR A 82 26.91 7.51 -23.20
C THR A 82 28.13 8.27 -23.70
N LEU A 83 28.21 9.57 -23.43
CA LEU A 83 29.41 10.36 -23.70
C LEU A 83 30.59 9.82 -22.85
N PRO A 84 31.80 9.67 -23.42
CA PRO A 84 32.98 9.37 -22.63
C PRO A 84 33.37 10.55 -21.75
N SER A 85 33.56 10.24 -20.47
CA SER A 85 34.13 11.13 -19.46
C SER A 85 35.53 11.59 -19.90
N ALA A 86 35.67 12.87 -20.26
CA ALA A 86 36.95 13.57 -20.25
C ALA A 86 37.23 13.93 -18.79
N GLY A 87 38.37 13.62 -18.15
CA GLY A 87 39.70 13.33 -18.63
C GLY A 87 40.62 13.96 -17.58
N ASP A 88 41.38 13.13 -16.88
CA ASP A 88 42.39 13.55 -15.91
C ASP A 88 43.41 14.51 -16.56
N GLY A 89 43.74 15.59 -15.87
CA GLY A 89 44.79 16.50 -16.31
C GLY A 89 45.17 17.56 -15.29
N GLY A 90 46.35 17.38 -14.66
CA GLY A 90 47.29 18.48 -14.50
C GLY A 90 47.43 19.13 -13.11
N SER A 91 48.62 18.95 -12.55
CA SER A 91 49.16 19.53 -11.32
C SER A 91 49.34 21.06 -11.33
N GLY A 92 49.32 21.66 -10.12
CA GLY A 92 50.28 22.70 -9.72
C GLY A 92 49.72 24.12 -9.50
N GLY A 93 49.91 24.64 -8.28
CA GLY A 93 49.81 26.08 -8.00
C GLY A 93 49.44 26.38 -6.55
N GLY A 94 50.43 26.74 -5.73
CA GLY A 94 50.20 27.29 -4.39
C GLY A 94 49.70 28.75 -4.43
N GLY A 95 49.06 29.15 -3.34
CA GLY A 95 48.65 30.53 -3.09
C GLY A 95 47.93 30.64 -1.74
N ASP A 96 48.62 31.17 -0.74
CA ASP A 96 48.02 31.64 0.51
C ASP A 96 47.17 32.89 0.25
N GLY A 97 46.01 32.99 0.91
CA GLY A 97 45.22 34.24 0.89
C GLY A 97 43.77 34.03 1.30
N GLY A 98 43.44 34.42 2.52
CA GLY A 98 42.11 34.24 3.10
C GLY A 98 41.04 35.21 2.61
N GLY A 99 39.85 34.99 3.17
CA GLY A 99 38.78 35.99 3.25
C GLY A 99 37.54 35.64 2.46
N GLY A 100 36.42 35.55 3.19
CA GLY A 100 35.14 36.08 2.70
C GLY A 100 34.23 35.09 2.01
N GLY A 101 33.33 34.53 2.83
CA GLY A 101 31.97 34.12 2.52
C GLY A 101 31.54 34.01 1.06
N THR A 102 31.19 32.79 0.68
CA THR A 102 29.93 32.55 -0.02
C THR A 102 29.37 31.24 0.51
N ASP A 103 28.39 31.32 1.39
CA ASP A 103 27.45 30.25 1.65
C ASP A 103 26.59 30.11 0.39
N GLY A 104 27.20 29.60 -0.68
CA GLY A 104 26.53 29.16 -1.88
C GLY A 104 25.81 27.86 -1.54
N GLY A 105 24.78 27.96 -0.71
CA GLY A 105 23.78 26.93 -0.49
C GLY A 105 23.05 26.72 -1.81
N GLY A 106 23.72 26.03 -2.74
CA GLY A 106 23.03 25.35 -3.81
C GLY A 106 22.05 24.42 -3.14
N THR A 107 20.79 24.83 -3.12
CA THR A 107 19.65 23.94 -2.96
C THR A 107 19.62 23.02 -4.18
N GLY A 108 20.67 22.20 -4.33
CA GLY A 108 20.61 20.97 -5.09
C GLY A 108 19.67 20.10 -4.29
N GLY A 109 18.36 20.34 -4.46
CA GLY A 109 17.35 19.47 -3.93
C GLY A 109 17.75 18.07 -4.33
N THR A 110 17.99 17.21 -3.35
CA THR A 110 18.39 15.84 -3.62
C THR A 110 17.39 15.26 -4.60
N ALA A 111 17.86 14.65 -5.69
CA ALA A 111 16.96 14.12 -6.70
C ALA A 111 16.06 13.04 -6.07
N ALA A 112 14.77 13.08 -6.42
CA ALA A 112 13.83 12.05 -5.99
C ALA A 112 14.26 10.67 -6.55
N PRO A 113 13.97 9.57 -5.83
CA PRO A 113 14.22 8.24 -6.34
C PRO A 113 13.47 8.00 -7.66
N VAL A 114 14.03 7.16 -8.54
CA VAL A 114 13.44 6.80 -9.83
C VAL A 114 13.19 5.31 -9.86
N ILE A 115 11.98 4.92 -10.28
CA ILE A 115 11.66 3.53 -10.61
C ILE A 115 11.93 3.37 -12.11
N GLU A 116 13.00 2.64 -12.43
CA GLU A 116 13.51 2.50 -13.80
C GLU A 116 12.73 1.45 -14.59
N SER A 117 12.30 0.38 -13.91
CA SER A 117 11.44 -0.64 -14.48
C SER A 117 10.45 -1.15 -13.44
N PHE A 118 9.24 -1.47 -13.90
CA PHE A 118 8.22 -2.15 -13.12
C PHE A 118 7.41 -3.05 -14.04
N THR A 119 7.48 -4.36 -13.80
CA THR A 119 6.79 -5.38 -14.59
C THR A 119 5.90 -6.21 -13.69
N SER A 120 4.71 -6.53 -14.19
CA SER A 120 3.69 -7.27 -13.43
C SER A 120 2.77 -8.08 -14.33
N SER A 121 2.05 -9.03 -13.73
CA SER A 121 0.91 -9.69 -14.35
C SER A 121 -0.28 -8.72 -14.44
N GLY A 122 -0.59 -8.17 -15.62
CA GLY A 122 -1.69 -7.19 -15.76
C GLY A 122 -3.11 -7.76 -15.58
N ALA A 123 -3.25 -9.09 -15.69
CA ALA A 123 -4.52 -9.78 -15.46
C ALA A 123 -4.26 -11.20 -14.96
N VAL A 124 -5.25 -11.75 -14.26
CA VAL A 124 -5.32 -13.15 -13.83
C VAL A 124 -6.69 -13.73 -14.17
N SER A 125 -6.77 -15.05 -14.23
CA SER A 125 -8.04 -15.76 -14.38
C SER A 125 -8.18 -16.77 -13.26
N CYS A 126 -9.07 -16.49 -12.32
CA CYS A 126 -9.45 -17.44 -11.28
C CYS A 126 -10.38 -18.51 -11.83
N ALA A 127 -10.13 -19.77 -11.46
CA ALA A 127 -11.01 -20.88 -11.80
C ALA A 127 -12.25 -20.92 -10.86
N PRO A 128 -13.43 -21.31 -11.36
CA PRO A 128 -14.60 -21.51 -10.51
C PRO A 128 -14.42 -22.67 -9.53
N PRO A 129 -15.13 -22.69 -8.38
CA PRO A 129 -15.02 -23.75 -7.38
C PRO A 129 -15.30 -25.17 -7.90
N SER A 130 -16.11 -25.29 -8.97
CA SER A 130 -16.41 -26.57 -9.64
C SER A 130 -15.19 -27.23 -10.27
N GLU A 131 -14.13 -26.47 -10.55
CA GLU A 131 -12.87 -26.95 -11.13
C GLU A 131 -11.84 -27.35 -10.05
N ALA A 132 -12.24 -27.40 -8.77
CA ALA A 132 -11.36 -27.84 -7.70
C ALA A 132 -10.84 -29.28 -7.97
N PRO A 133 -9.54 -29.55 -7.70
CA PRO A 133 -8.88 -30.82 -8.03
C PRO A 133 -9.58 -32.09 -7.50
N ASP A 134 -10.35 -31.97 -6.42
CA ASP A 134 -11.03 -33.08 -5.74
C ASP A 134 -12.52 -33.19 -6.09
N GLY A 135 -12.92 -32.92 -7.34
CA GLY A 135 -14.30 -33.15 -7.79
C GLY A 135 -15.35 -32.26 -7.10
N GLY A 136 -14.98 -31.01 -6.78
CA GLY A 136 -15.87 -30.01 -6.19
C GLY A 136 -15.81 -29.87 -4.66
N VAL A 137 -14.94 -30.62 -3.97
CA VAL A 137 -14.63 -30.36 -2.55
C VAL A 137 -13.29 -29.63 -2.43
N GLY A 138 -13.29 -28.30 -2.49
CA GLY A 138 -12.09 -27.49 -2.27
C GLY A 138 -12.18 -26.10 -2.91
N ARG A 139 -11.22 -25.24 -2.58
CA ARG A 139 -11.00 -23.97 -3.30
C ARG A 139 -10.07 -24.25 -4.46
N ALA A 140 -10.42 -23.80 -5.67
CA ALA A 140 -9.49 -23.79 -6.77
C ALA A 140 -8.21 -23.03 -6.37
N PRO A 141 -7.02 -23.48 -6.74
CA PRO A 141 -5.77 -22.80 -6.38
C PRO A 141 -5.80 -21.38 -6.93
N ALA A 142 -5.45 -20.41 -6.08
CA ALA A 142 -5.38 -19.01 -6.48
C ALA A 142 -4.25 -18.83 -7.50
N PRO A 143 -4.45 -18.01 -8.56
CA PRO A 143 -3.39 -17.69 -9.49
C PRO A 143 -2.34 -16.83 -8.78
N VAL A 144 -1.07 -17.10 -9.07
CA VAL A 144 0.06 -16.32 -8.55
C VAL A 144 0.29 -15.11 -9.46
N VAL A 145 0.38 -13.93 -8.86
CA VAL A 145 0.82 -12.70 -9.53
C VAL A 145 2.27 -12.43 -9.16
N SER A 146 3.07 -12.04 -10.16
CA SER A 146 4.47 -11.68 -9.95
C SER A 146 4.72 -10.22 -10.29
N PHE A 147 5.63 -9.62 -9.54
CA PHE A 147 6.08 -8.24 -9.71
C PHE A 147 7.60 -8.22 -9.63
N SER A 148 8.23 -7.39 -10.46
CA SER A 148 9.65 -7.10 -10.35
C SER A 148 9.92 -5.66 -10.72
N TRP A 149 10.92 -5.06 -10.07
CA TRP A 149 11.28 -3.67 -10.29
C TRP A 149 12.78 -3.43 -10.17
N THR A 150 13.19 -2.31 -10.75
CA THR A 150 14.50 -1.72 -10.51
C THR A 150 14.34 -0.24 -10.18
N SER A 151 15.17 0.27 -9.27
CA SER A 151 15.15 1.67 -8.86
C SER A 151 16.54 2.21 -8.55
N SER A 152 16.68 3.53 -8.65
CA SER A 152 17.87 4.30 -8.32
C SER A 152 17.55 5.53 -7.49
N GLY A 153 18.52 6.02 -6.71
CA GLY A 153 18.33 7.15 -5.78
C GLY A 153 17.42 6.86 -4.58
N GLY A 154 16.98 5.62 -4.40
CA GLY A 154 16.25 5.16 -3.22
C GLY A 154 17.16 4.59 -2.13
N GLU A 155 16.69 4.66 -0.90
CA GLU A 155 17.28 4.04 0.29
C GLU A 155 16.41 2.89 0.81
N GLU A 156 15.09 3.01 0.67
CA GLU A 156 14.11 2.00 1.08
C GLU A 156 13.03 1.79 0.00
N ALA A 157 12.45 0.59 -0.04
CA ALA A 157 11.31 0.29 -0.88
C ALA A 157 10.21 -0.47 -0.10
N TRP A 158 8.97 -0.18 -0.46
CA TRP A 158 7.78 -0.73 0.18
C TRP A 158 6.83 -1.27 -0.88
N PHE A 159 6.32 -2.48 -0.68
CA PHE A 159 5.28 -3.08 -1.50
C PHE A 159 3.93 -2.96 -0.79
N GLY A 160 2.88 -2.60 -1.53
CA GLY A 160 1.54 -2.33 -1.03
C GLY A 160 0.47 -3.05 -1.85
N ILE A 161 -0.60 -3.42 -1.18
CA ILE A 161 -1.80 -4.05 -1.76
C ILE A 161 -3.00 -3.17 -1.37
N GLY A 162 -3.86 -2.86 -2.32
CA GLY A 162 -5.02 -1.99 -2.14
C GLY A 162 -4.67 -0.51 -1.90
N THR A 163 -3.45 -0.08 -2.26
CA THR A 163 -2.95 1.28 -2.03
C THR A 163 -2.16 1.78 -3.23
N SER A 164 -2.12 3.10 -3.41
CA SER A 164 -1.23 3.80 -4.35
C SER A 164 0.08 4.27 -3.71
N ASP A 165 0.17 4.19 -2.39
CA ASP A 165 1.32 4.61 -1.58
C ASP A 165 1.64 3.51 -0.58
N ALA A 166 2.57 2.64 -0.99
CA ALA A 166 2.98 1.50 -0.21
C ALA A 166 3.76 1.89 1.05
N GLN A 167 4.38 3.08 1.10
CA GLN A 167 5.00 3.55 2.33
C GLN A 167 3.93 3.95 3.36
N ALA A 168 2.83 4.55 2.93
CA ALA A 168 1.75 4.97 3.81
C ALA A 168 0.89 3.79 4.32
N ALA A 169 0.72 2.75 3.49
CA ALA A 169 0.00 1.54 3.83
C ALA A 169 0.79 0.29 3.39
N PRO A 170 1.88 -0.06 4.11
CA PRO A 170 2.78 -1.12 3.69
C PRO A 170 2.16 -2.50 3.89
N PHE A 171 2.27 -3.33 2.87
CA PHE A 171 2.12 -4.77 3.01
C PHE A 171 3.44 -5.40 3.48
N SER A 172 4.55 -5.04 2.83
CA SER A 172 5.90 -5.47 3.23
C SER A 172 6.96 -4.44 2.82
N GLN A 173 8.04 -4.36 3.59
CA GLN A 173 9.28 -3.74 3.12
C GLN A 173 10.01 -4.72 2.19
N VAL A 174 10.64 -4.21 1.14
CA VAL A 174 11.27 -5.00 0.07
C VAL A 174 12.58 -4.36 -0.40
N GLY A 175 13.37 -5.08 -1.21
CA GLY A 175 14.61 -4.53 -1.77
C GLY A 175 14.36 -3.43 -2.81
N LEU A 176 15.35 -2.55 -3.01
CA LEU A 176 15.31 -1.49 -4.03
C LEU A 176 15.26 -2.04 -5.46
N ASN A 177 15.81 -3.24 -5.67
CA ASN A 177 15.82 -3.97 -6.94
C ASN A 177 15.50 -5.42 -6.61
N ASP A 178 14.23 -5.80 -6.74
CA ASP A 178 13.72 -7.05 -6.19
C ASP A 178 12.51 -7.56 -6.98
N SER A 179 12.03 -8.73 -6.59
CA SER A 179 10.83 -9.35 -7.13
C SER A 179 10.01 -10.02 -6.04
N ILE A 180 8.69 -10.02 -6.19
CA ILE A 180 7.76 -10.69 -5.27
C ILE A 180 6.71 -11.45 -6.07
N ALA A 181 6.31 -12.60 -5.54
CA ALA A 181 5.19 -13.39 -6.04
C ALA A 181 4.22 -13.65 -4.89
N LEU A 182 2.93 -13.53 -5.16
CA LEU A 182 1.86 -13.68 -4.17
C LEU A 182 0.58 -14.20 -4.80
N ASP A 183 -0.22 -14.87 -3.99
CA ASP A 183 -1.51 -15.42 -4.42
C ASP A 183 -2.55 -14.29 -4.57
N TYR A 184 -3.18 -14.22 -5.74
CA TYR A 184 -4.25 -13.26 -5.99
C TYR A 184 -5.53 -13.63 -5.23
N GLN A 185 -6.19 -12.64 -4.66
CA GLN A 185 -7.45 -12.84 -3.96
C GLN A 185 -8.61 -12.90 -4.96
N CYS A 186 -9.02 -14.11 -5.35
CA CYS A 186 -10.11 -14.32 -6.32
C CYS A 186 -11.47 -13.75 -5.90
N SER A 187 -11.64 -13.34 -4.64
CA SER A 187 -12.82 -12.57 -4.21
C SER A 187 -12.87 -11.17 -4.80
N ASN A 188 -11.73 -10.66 -5.28
CA ASN A 188 -11.59 -9.32 -5.84
C ASN A 188 -11.67 -9.42 -7.36
N ALA A 189 -12.50 -8.57 -7.96
CA ALA A 189 -12.56 -8.43 -9.42
C ALA A 189 -11.33 -7.67 -9.95
N MET A 190 -10.72 -6.85 -9.11
CA MET A 190 -9.54 -6.04 -9.39
C MET A 190 -8.83 -5.75 -8.07
N GLU A 191 -7.51 -5.72 -8.09
CA GLU A 191 -6.69 -5.34 -6.94
C GLU A 191 -5.57 -4.40 -7.39
N THR A 192 -5.37 -3.30 -6.66
CA THR A 192 -4.30 -2.35 -6.92
C THR A 192 -3.04 -2.75 -6.15
N TYR A 193 -1.91 -2.80 -6.83
CA TYR A 193 -0.61 -3.02 -6.23
C TYR A 193 0.27 -1.80 -6.42
N ALA A 194 1.10 -1.50 -5.43
CA ALA A 194 2.04 -0.39 -5.49
C ALA A 194 3.44 -0.79 -5.03
N ILE A 195 4.44 -0.20 -5.67
CA ILE A 195 5.81 -0.11 -5.16
C ILE A 195 6.11 1.35 -4.88
N THR A 196 6.56 1.67 -3.68
CA THR A 196 6.98 3.01 -3.28
C THR A 196 8.45 2.98 -2.87
N VAL A 197 9.27 3.72 -3.60
CA VAL A 197 10.69 3.90 -3.31
C VAL A 197 10.89 5.25 -2.62
N VAL A 198 11.60 5.24 -1.51
CA VAL A 198 11.85 6.40 -0.65
C VAL A 198 13.35 6.66 -0.65
N GLY A 199 13.73 7.91 -0.83
CA GLY A 199 15.11 8.35 -0.81
C GLY A 199 15.24 9.79 -0.29
N PRO A 200 16.47 10.31 -0.26
CA PRO A 200 16.75 11.62 0.34
C PRO A 200 16.10 12.78 -0.44
N GLY A 201 15.71 12.58 -1.69
CA GLY A 201 14.95 13.52 -2.51
C GLY A 201 13.43 13.41 -2.42
N GLY A 202 12.89 12.56 -1.54
CA GLY A 202 11.47 12.30 -1.40
C GLY A 202 11.11 10.86 -1.76
N LYS A 203 9.95 10.67 -2.38
CA LYS A 203 9.46 9.33 -2.72
C LYS A 203 8.80 9.29 -4.09
N THR A 204 8.85 8.11 -4.70
CA THR A 204 8.25 7.82 -5.99
C THR A 204 7.46 6.53 -5.89
N SER A 205 6.23 6.53 -6.38
CA SER A 205 5.35 5.36 -6.39
C SER A 205 5.01 4.96 -7.82
N GLN A 206 4.91 3.66 -8.05
CA GLN A 206 4.35 3.08 -9.28
C GLN A 206 3.24 2.11 -8.89
N THR A 207 2.11 2.18 -9.60
CA THR A 207 0.94 1.34 -9.35
C THR A 207 0.60 0.47 -10.55
N VAL A 208 -0.02 -0.66 -10.30
CA VAL A 208 -0.68 -1.48 -11.31
C VAL A 208 -1.96 -2.08 -10.75
N ASP A 209 -3.01 -2.06 -11.57
CA ASP A 209 -4.24 -2.78 -11.29
C ASP A 209 -4.19 -4.14 -11.96
N VAL A 210 -4.34 -5.21 -11.17
CA VAL A 210 -4.45 -6.57 -11.69
C VAL A 210 -5.92 -6.94 -11.73
N VAL A 211 -6.41 -7.17 -12.95
CA VAL A 211 -7.81 -7.50 -13.19
C VAL A 211 -8.01 -9.02 -13.17
N ASN A 212 -8.99 -9.48 -12.42
CA ASN A 212 -9.45 -10.86 -12.50
C ASN A 212 -10.49 -10.97 -13.63
N THR A 213 -10.12 -11.64 -14.71
CA THR A 213 -11.01 -11.91 -15.85
C THR A 213 -11.75 -13.24 -15.73
N GLY A 214 -11.53 -13.98 -14.64
CA GLY A 214 -12.13 -15.28 -14.36
C GLY A 214 -13.26 -15.20 -13.33
N TYR A 215 -13.41 -16.27 -12.57
CA TYR A 215 -14.41 -16.37 -11.50
C TYR A 215 -14.10 -15.38 -10.35
N VAL A 216 -15.12 -14.67 -9.87
CA VAL A 216 -15.02 -13.79 -8.70
C VAL A 216 -15.87 -14.36 -7.57
N GLY A 217 -15.23 -14.75 -6.46
CA GLY A 217 -15.95 -15.24 -5.26
C GLY A 217 -15.08 -15.89 -4.19
#